data_AF-A0A316S7H6-F1
#
_entry.id   AF-A0A316S7H6-F1
#
_cell.length_a   1.000
_cell.length_b   1.000
_cell.length_c   1.000
_cell.angle_alpha   90.00
_cell.angle_beta   90.00
_cell.angle_gamma   90.00
#
_symmetry.space_group_name_H-M   'P 1'
#
loop_
_entity.id
_entity.type
_entity.pdbx_description
1 polymer ?
#
loop_
_entity_poly.entity_id
_entity_poly.type
_entity_poly.pdbx_seq_one_letter_code
_entity_poly.pdbx_strand_id
1 'polypeptide(L)'
;MISVETFPLKSETLYIYRGVNILCLRHRHPVIEVLAVLPTMDGDAVMQEVKYCEDCRCAFLNDLQYRRMMHRYSILPVRMARVAHTGRFTDPFVEGADAPSESPLALCGYPVRPGQGIETSARQAFLHFLIKHQIMTRRELERLLTALLERTETRSGYEPVVRQLQSDIRYVRNACIVPNASAPMRLIRRWRT
;
A
#
# COMPACT_ATOMS: atom_id res chain seq x y z
N MET A 1 26.24 -19.28 8.47
CA MET A 1 25.23 -18.28 8.86
C MET A 1 25.09 -17.29 7.72
N ILE A 2 23.92 -17.20 7.09
CA ILE A 2 23.63 -16.16 6.11
C ILE A 2 23.29 -14.89 6.93
N SER A 3 24.18 -13.92 6.94
CA SER A 3 23.99 -12.67 7.70
C SER A 3 22.99 -11.77 6.98
N VAL A 4 21.70 -11.87 7.27
CA VAL A 4 20.69 -11.02 6.61
C VAL A 4 20.88 -9.56 7.04
N GLU A 5 21.41 -8.72 6.14
CA GLU A 5 21.51 -7.26 6.36
C GLU A 5 20.12 -6.64 6.17
N THR A 6 19.58 -6.03 7.23
CA THR A 6 18.29 -5.33 7.19
C THR A 6 18.48 -3.84 6.98
N PHE A 7 17.70 -3.24 6.08
CA PHE A 7 17.78 -1.80 5.82
C PHE A 7 16.71 -1.02 6.61
N PRO A 8 17.08 0.12 7.22
CA PRO A 8 16.12 0.98 7.90
C PRO A 8 15.20 1.66 6.89
N LEU A 9 13.94 1.85 7.27
CA LEU A 9 12.95 2.59 6.48
C LEU A 9 12.58 3.88 7.20
N LYS A 10 12.52 5.00 6.47
CA LYS A 10 11.90 6.25 6.97
C LYS A 10 10.38 6.13 7.04
N SER A 11 9.83 5.34 6.13
CA SER A 11 8.40 5.02 6.07
C SER A 11 8.24 3.61 5.53
N GLU A 12 7.26 2.87 6.05
CA GLU A 12 6.89 1.54 5.56
C GLU A 12 6.10 1.58 4.24
N THR A 13 6.06 2.76 3.60
CA THR A 13 5.46 2.95 2.29
C THR A 13 6.34 2.40 1.18
N LEU A 14 5.75 1.54 0.35
CA LEU A 14 6.31 1.16 -0.93
C LEU A 14 5.83 2.12 -2.02
N TYR A 15 6.75 2.90 -2.58
CA TYR A 15 6.44 3.94 -3.56
C TYR A 15 6.46 3.40 -4.99
N ILE A 16 5.32 3.44 -5.68
CA ILE A 16 5.15 2.94 -7.04
C ILE A 16 5.52 4.05 -8.03
N TYR A 17 6.54 3.81 -8.86
CA TYR A 17 7.00 4.77 -9.86
C TYR A 17 6.82 4.26 -11.29
N ARG A 18 6.68 5.20 -12.23
CA ARG A 18 6.64 4.93 -13.68
C ARG A 18 7.88 5.52 -14.34
N GLY A 19 8.50 4.77 -15.26
CA GLY A 19 9.69 5.21 -15.99
C GLY A 19 10.86 5.53 -15.06
N VAL A 20 11.47 6.71 -15.23
CA VAL A 20 12.61 7.20 -14.42
C VAL A 20 12.22 8.31 -13.44
N ASN A 21 10.95 8.34 -13.03
CA ASN A 21 10.39 9.47 -12.29
C ASN A 21 10.58 9.41 -10.76
N ILE A 22 11.77 9.05 -10.29
CA ILE A 22 12.11 9.14 -8.86
C ILE A 22 13.16 10.22 -8.65
N LEU A 23 12.86 11.21 -7.80
CA LEU A 23 13.76 12.34 -7.52
C LEU A 23 15.14 11.89 -7.02
N CYS A 24 15.20 10.78 -6.27
CA CYS A 24 16.45 10.22 -5.78
C CYS A 24 17.46 9.92 -6.90
N LEU A 25 17.01 9.41 -8.05
CA LEU A 25 17.90 9.17 -9.20
C LEU A 25 18.37 10.48 -9.83
N ARG A 26 17.49 11.49 -9.91
CA ARG A 26 17.84 12.81 -10.47
C ARG A 26 18.85 13.56 -9.60
N HIS A 27 18.72 13.43 -8.28
CA HIS A 27 19.64 14.01 -7.31
C HIS A 27 20.88 13.15 -7.04
N ARG A 28 21.09 12.06 -7.80
CA ARG A 28 22.24 11.15 -7.67
C ARG A 28 22.42 10.53 -6.27
N HIS A 29 21.31 10.27 -5.58
CA HIS A 29 21.36 9.53 -4.33
C HIS A 29 21.84 8.09 -4.57
N PRO A 30 22.47 7.43 -3.58
CA PRO A 30 22.79 6.01 -3.64
C PRO A 30 21.50 5.19 -3.62
N VAL A 31 21.11 4.68 -4.79
CA VAL A 31 19.95 3.81 -4.97
C VAL A 31 20.44 2.41 -5.33
N ILE A 32 20.16 1.46 -4.45
CA ILE A 32 20.55 0.05 -4.58
C ILE A 32 19.34 -0.85 -4.78
N GLU A 33 19.57 -2.08 -5.22
CA GLU A 33 18.53 -3.12 -5.32
C GLU A 33 18.55 -4.01 -4.08
N VAL A 34 17.37 -4.21 -3.49
CA VAL A 34 17.17 -5.02 -2.27
C VAL A 34 15.91 -5.86 -2.42
N LEU A 35 15.75 -6.89 -1.59
CA LEU A 35 14.53 -7.69 -1.53
C LEU A 35 13.61 -7.13 -0.43
N ALA A 36 12.40 -6.74 -0.81
CA ALA A 36 11.33 -6.45 0.12
C ALA A 36 10.57 -7.74 0.46
N VAL A 37 10.43 -8.01 1.75
CA VAL A 37 9.60 -9.08 2.30
C VAL A 37 8.24 -8.46 2.65
N LEU A 38 7.21 -8.83 1.88
CA LEU A 38 5.88 -8.24 1.95
C LEU A 38 4.87 -9.27 2.51
N PRO A 39 4.03 -8.90 3.49
CA PRO A 39 2.98 -9.79 3.98
C PRO A 39 1.89 -10.04 2.93
N THR A 40 1.23 -11.19 3.07
CA THR A 40 0.00 -11.56 2.35
C THR A 40 -1.16 -11.72 3.33
N MET A 41 -2.38 -11.85 2.81
CA MET A 41 -3.57 -12.11 3.65
C MET A 41 -3.51 -13.46 4.38
N ASP A 42 -2.80 -14.44 3.81
CA ASP A 42 -2.67 -15.79 4.37
C ASP A 42 -1.59 -15.89 5.46
N GLY A 43 -0.88 -14.80 5.74
CA GLY A 43 0.24 -14.75 6.69
C GLY A 43 1.59 -15.15 6.10
N ASP A 44 1.61 -15.63 4.86
CA ASP A 44 2.85 -15.85 4.10
C ASP A 44 3.50 -14.54 3.71
N ALA A 45 4.81 -14.60 3.43
CA ALA A 45 5.58 -13.46 2.94
C ALA A 45 6.07 -13.68 1.51
N VAL A 46 5.92 -12.65 0.68
CA VAL A 46 6.44 -12.64 -0.70
C VAL A 46 7.70 -11.80 -0.77
N MET A 47 8.70 -12.29 -1.49
CA MET A 47 9.92 -11.54 -1.76
C MET A 47 9.81 -10.83 -3.10
N GLN A 48 9.98 -9.51 -3.09
CA GLN A 48 9.95 -8.67 -4.29
C GLN A 48 11.20 -7.80 -4.33
N GLU A 49 11.93 -7.85 -5.44
CA GLU A 49 13.04 -6.93 -5.67
C GLU A 49 12.52 -5.50 -5.86
N VAL A 50 13.09 -4.57 -5.10
CA VAL A 50 12.74 -3.15 -5.06
C VAL A 50 14.01 -2.31 -5.10
N LYS A 51 13.87 -1.05 -5.51
CA LYS A 51 14.93 -0.05 -5.36
C LYS A 51 14.85 0.58 -3.98
N TYR A 52 15.98 0.75 -3.31
CA TYR A 52 16.08 1.40 -2.01
C TYR A 52 17.07 2.55 -2.09
N CYS A 53 16.64 3.74 -1.65
CA CYS A 53 17.51 4.92 -1.55
C CYS A 53 18.08 4.99 -0.13
N GLU A 54 19.41 4.93 0.01
CA GLU A 54 20.04 4.90 1.33
C GLU A 54 19.94 6.24 2.06
N ASP A 55 19.97 7.36 1.32
CA ASP A 55 19.83 8.71 1.87
C ASP A 55 18.40 8.99 2.36
N CYS A 56 17.41 8.69 1.53
CA CYS A 56 16.01 8.95 1.86
C CYS A 56 15.38 7.86 2.72
N ARG A 57 15.98 6.67 2.75
CA ARG A 57 15.49 5.44 3.40
C ARG A 57 14.07 5.07 2.93
N CYS A 58 13.85 5.17 1.63
CA CYS A 58 12.57 4.86 0.99
C CYS A 58 12.72 3.70 -0.01
N ALA A 59 11.69 2.86 -0.10
CA ALA A 59 11.60 1.76 -1.06
C ALA A 59 10.72 2.13 -2.25
N PHE A 60 11.13 1.70 -3.45
CA PHE A 60 10.47 2.01 -4.71
C PHE A 60 10.21 0.74 -5.53
N LEU A 61 8.98 0.61 -6.03
CA LEU A 61 8.55 -0.49 -6.89
C LEU A 61 8.19 0.03 -8.29
N ASN A 62 8.67 -0.61 -9.34
CA ASN A 62 8.30 -0.25 -10.70
C ASN A 62 6.82 -0.59 -10.95
N ASP A 63 6.08 0.29 -11.64
CA ASP A 63 4.68 0.07 -11.99
C ASP A 63 4.42 -1.25 -12.75
N LEU A 64 5.35 -1.74 -13.57
CA LEU A 64 5.25 -3.05 -14.21
C LEU A 64 5.35 -4.20 -13.20
N GLN A 65 6.28 -4.11 -12.24
CA GLN A 65 6.42 -5.09 -11.17
C GLN A 65 5.17 -5.07 -10.28
N TYR A 66 4.68 -3.89 -9.92
CA TYR A 66 3.42 -3.69 -9.21
C TYR A 66 2.25 -4.38 -9.92
N ARG A 67 2.04 -4.15 -11.22
CA ARG A 67 0.94 -4.78 -11.96
C ARG A 67 1.04 -6.31 -11.96
N ARG A 68 2.24 -6.87 -12.15
CA ARG A 68 2.47 -8.32 -12.09
C ARG A 68 2.17 -8.89 -10.71
N MET A 69 2.59 -8.16 -9.67
CA MET A 69 2.35 -8.54 -8.28
C MET A 69 0.85 -8.52 -7.95
N MET A 70 0.13 -7.46 -8.33
CA MET A 70 -1.32 -7.38 -8.12
C MET A 70 -2.10 -8.37 -8.98
N HIS A 71 -1.63 -8.72 -10.17
CA HIS A 71 -2.24 -9.80 -10.97
C HIS A 71 -2.11 -11.16 -10.29
N ARG A 72 -1.01 -11.40 -9.55
CA ARG A 72 -0.77 -12.68 -8.88
C ARG A 72 -1.50 -12.81 -7.55
N TYR A 73 -1.53 -11.76 -6.75
CA TYR A 73 -2.01 -11.82 -5.37
C TYR A 73 -3.36 -11.14 -5.15
N SER A 74 -3.82 -10.29 -6.06
CA SER A 74 -5.06 -9.49 -6.01
C SER A 74 -5.18 -8.49 -4.85
N ILE A 75 -4.75 -8.86 -3.65
CA ILE A 75 -4.72 -8.05 -2.44
C ILE A 75 -3.35 -8.21 -1.79
N LEU A 76 -2.72 -7.08 -1.44
CA LEU A 76 -1.49 -7.06 -0.66
C LEU A 76 -1.59 -6.03 0.47
N PRO A 77 -1.57 -6.46 1.74
CA PRO A 77 -1.65 -5.57 2.88
C PRO A 77 -0.32 -4.87 3.13
N VAL A 78 0.04 -3.95 2.25
CA VAL A 78 1.28 -3.16 2.31
C VAL A 78 0.93 -1.70 2.13
N ARG A 79 1.53 -0.79 2.90
CA ARG A 79 1.31 0.64 2.67
C ARG A 79 1.91 1.03 1.32
N MET A 80 1.08 1.42 0.34
CA MET A 80 1.53 1.77 -1.00
C MET A 80 1.10 3.20 -1.37
N ALA A 81 1.95 3.88 -2.14
CA ALA A 81 1.67 5.20 -2.68
C ALA A 81 2.23 5.34 -4.09
N ARG A 82 1.60 6.14 -4.95
CA ARG A 82 2.21 6.50 -6.24
C ARG A 82 3.16 7.67 -6.08
N VAL A 83 4.30 7.60 -6.76
CA VAL A 83 5.17 8.76 -6.94
C VAL A 83 4.49 9.73 -7.91
N ALA A 84 4.39 11.00 -7.52
CA ALA A 84 3.78 12.04 -8.33
C ALA A 84 4.53 12.22 -9.66
N HIS A 85 3.88 12.82 -10.65
CA HIS A 85 4.49 13.13 -11.94
C HIS A 85 5.71 14.07 -11.83
N THR A 86 5.80 14.87 -10.76
CA THR A 86 6.96 15.71 -10.43
C THR A 86 8.15 14.91 -9.89
N GLY A 87 7.95 13.63 -9.60
CA GLY A 87 8.90 12.75 -8.90
C GLY A 87 8.85 12.88 -7.38
N ARG A 88 7.98 13.76 -6.85
CA ARG A 88 7.74 13.87 -5.40
C ARG A 88 7.02 12.62 -4.89
N PHE A 89 7.48 12.13 -3.75
CA PHE A 89 6.86 11.03 -3.03
C PHE A 89 6.48 11.56 -1.63
N THR A 90 5.33 12.21 -1.58
CA THR A 90 4.73 12.73 -0.35
C THR A 90 4.03 11.61 0.41
N ASP A 91 3.74 11.85 1.68
CA ASP A 91 2.91 10.94 2.43
C ASP A 91 1.50 10.92 1.79
N PRO A 92 1.00 9.75 1.36
CA PRO A 92 -0.25 9.67 0.60
C PRO A 92 -1.49 10.08 1.41
N PHE A 93 -1.34 10.31 2.71
CA PHE A 93 -2.39 10.76 3.62
C PHE A 93 -2.45 12.30 3.75
N VAL A 94 -1.56 13.04 3.06
CA VAL A 94 -1.49 14.51 3.11
C VAL A 94 -2.06 15.18 1.86
N GLU A 95 -1.73 14.69 0.66
CA GLU A 95 -2.12 15.35 -0.60
C GLU A 95 -3.35 14.74 -1.28
N GLY A 96 -3.75 13.54 -0.85
CA GLY A 96 -4.82 12.77 -1.50
C GLY A 96 -4.42 12.28 -2.90
N ALA A 97 -5.11 11.26 -3.40
CA ALA A 97 -4.93 10.80 -4.78
C ALA A 97 -5.78 11.65 -5.75
N ASP A 98 -5.45 11.77 -7.03
CA ASP A 98 -6.33 12.45 -8.00
C ASP A 98 -7.54 11.57 -8.38
N ALA A 99 -7.32 10.25 -8.49
CA ALA A 99 -8.35 9.27 -8.80
C ALA A 99 -8.55 8.25 -7.65
N PRO A 100 -9.79 7.75 -7.42
CA PRO A 100 -10.04 6.68 -6.43
C PRO A 100 -9.15 5.44 -6.62
N SER A 101 -8.85 5.08 -7.88
CA SER A 101 -7.96 3.96 -8.22
C SER A 101 -6.48 4.19 -7.94
N GLU A 102 -6.10 5.40 -7.54
CA GLU A 102 -4.74 5.75 -7.14
C GLU A 102 -4.63 5.96 -5.62
N SER A 103 -5.74 5.81 -4.88
CA SER A 103 -5.73 5.84 -3.43
C SER A 103 -4.86 4.70 -2.86
N PRO A 104 -4.25 4.87 -1.68
CA PRO A 104 -3.48 3.81 -1.02
C PRO A 104 -4.25 2.50 -0.90
N LEU A 105 -5.54 2.57 -0.53
CA LEU A 105 -6.39 1.38 -0.43
C LEU A 105 -6.55 0.67 -1.77
N ALA A 106 -6.80 1.40 -2.85
CA ALA A 106 -6.92 0.80 -4.18
C ALA A 106 -5.61 0.16 -4.65
N LEU A 107 -4.46 0.76 -4.30
CA LEU A 107 -3.14 0.19 -4.60
C LEU A 107 -2.89 -1.13 -3.85
N CYS A 108 -3.51 -1.32 -2.69
CA CYS A 108 -3.45 -2.57 -1.94
C CYS A 108 -4.43 -3.63 -2.45
N GLY A 109 -5.27 -3.32 -3.45
CA GLY A 109 -6.29 -4.22 -3.99
C GLY A 109 -7.69 -4.03 -3.38
N TYR A 110 -7.92 -3.01 -2.55
CA TYR A 110 -9.26 -2.71 -2.06
C TYR A 110 -10.17 -2.28 -3.23
N PRO A 111 -11.41 -2.80 -3.33
CA PRO A 111 -12.26 -2.55 -4.48
C PRO A 111 -12.90 -1.16 -4.37
N VAL A 112 -12.63 -0.32 -5.37
CA VAL A 112 -13.09 1.08 -5.46
C VAL A 112 -13.91 1.35 -6.72
N ARG A 113 -14.16 0.33 -7.54
CA ARG A 113 -14.95 0.41 -8.78
C ARG A 113 -16.12 -0.59 -8.75
N PRO A 114 -17.25 -0.26 -9.39
CA PRO A 114 -18.35 -1.21 -9.57
C PRO A 114 -17.86 -2.49 -10.25
N GLY A 115 -18.39 -3.64 -9.82
CA GLY A 115 -18.08 -4.94 -10.44
C GLY A 115 -16.73 -5.56 -10.05
N GLN A 116 -15.91 -4.93 -9.18
CA GLN A 116 -14.65 -5.54 -8.69
C GLN A 116 -14.85 -6.73 -7.73
N GLY A 117 -16.08 -7.04 -7.32
CA GLY A 117 -16.48 -8.36 -6.82
C GLY A 117 -15.66 -8.91 -5.65
N ILE A 118 -15.68 -8.24 -4.49
CA ILE A 118 -15.15 -8.81 -3.24
C ILE A 118 -16.26 -8.83 -2.20
N GLU A 119 -16.45 -9.98 -1.54
CA GLU A 119 -17.41 -10.13 -0.47
C GLU A 119 -17.13 -9.20 0.71
N THR A 120 -18.18 -8.78 1.41
CA THR A 120 -18.06 -7.89 2.57
C THR A 120 -17.17 -8.46 3.66
N SER A 121 -17.26 -9.76 3.92
CA SER A 121 -16.40 -10.49 4.86
C SER A 121 -14.92 -10.35 4.51
N ALA A 122 -14.54 -10.57 3.25
CA ALA A 122 -13.17 -10.48 2.78
C ALA A 122 -12.63 -9.04 2.83
N ARG A 123 -13.43 -8.04 2.46
CA ARG A 123 -13.03 -6.62 2.57
C ARG A 123 -12.80 -6.21 4.01
N GLN A 124 -13.70 -6.59 4.92
CA GLN A 124 -13.57 -6.27 6.34
C GLN A 124 -12.42 -7.03 6.99
N ALA A 125 -12.15 -8.27 6.58
CA ALA A 125 -10.96 -9.02 6.99
C ALA A 125 -9.66 -8.32 6.55
N PHE A 126 -9.63 -7.78 5.32
CA PHE A 126 -8.51 -6.97 4.85
C PHE A 126 -8.32 -5.69 5.68
N LEU A 127 -9.37 -4.93 5.94
CA LEU A 127 -9.30 -3.73 6.78
C LEU A 127 -8.88 -4.06 8.22
N HIS A 128 -9.38 -5.17 8.77
CA HIS A 128 -8.96 -5.68 10.06
C HIS A 128 -7.47 -5.98 10.07
N PHE A 129 -6.97 -6.67 9.04
CA PHE A 129 -5.56 -7.02 8.92
C PHE A 129 -4.68 -5.77 8.95
N LEU A 130 -5.03 -4.73 8.18
CA LEU A 130 -4.28 -3.48 8.15
C LEU A 130 -4.17 -2.83 9.54
N ILE A 131 -5.26 -2.83 10.33
CA ILE A 131 -5.29 -2.27 11.69
C ILE A 131 -4.51 -3.15 12.66
N LYS A 132 -4.80 -4.45 12.66
CA LYS A 132 -4.21 -5.43 13.59
C LYS A 132 -2.70 -5.42 13.48
N HIS A 133 -2.17 -5.36 12.27
CA HIS A 133 -0.74 -5.42 11.97
C HIS A 133 -0.09 -4.03 11.86
N GLN A 134 -0.81 -2.96 12.21
CA GLN A 134 -0.32 -1.57 12.22
C GLN A 134 0.21 -1.06 10.87
N ILE A 135 -0.20 -1.65 9.76
CA ILE A 135 0.14 -1.18 8.41
C ILE A 135 -0.55 0.15 8.12
N MET A 136 -1.79 0.29 8.61
CA MET A 136 -2.52 1.56 8.66
C MET A 136 -3.29 1.63 9.98
N THR A 137 -3.29 2.81 10.59
CA THR A 137 -4.09 3.07 11.79
C THR A 137 -5.58 3.15 11.44
N ARG A 138 -6.43 2.93 12.44
CA ARG A 138 -7.89 3.12 12.30
C ARG A 138 -8.23 4.51 11.76
N ARG A 139 -7.59 5.57 12.28
CA ARG A 139 -7.83 6.95 11.85
C ARG A 139 -7.45 7.19 10.38
N GLU A 140 -6.34 6.61 9.94
CA GLU A 140 -5.91 6.66 8.54
C GLU A 140 -6.93 5.98 7.62
N LEU A 141 -7.39 4.78 7.99
CA LEU A 141 -8.39 4.05 7.21
C LEU A 141 -9.73 4.78 7.14
N GLU A 142 -10.21 5.33 8.25
CA GLU A 142 -11.44 6.13 8.26
C GLU A 142 -11.33 7.34 7.33
N ARG A 143 -10.20 8.06 7.37
CA ARG A 143 -9.96 9.19 6.46
C ARG A 143 -9.93 8.74 5.00
N LEU A 144 -9.20 7.68 4.67
CA LEU A 144 -9.11 7.18 3.29
C LEU A 144 -10.47 6.71 2.76
N LEU A 145 -11.23 5.95 3.56
CA LEU A 145 -12.55 5.47 3.17
C LEU A 145 -13.56 6.62 3.02
N THR A 146 -13.49 7.63 3.89
CA THR A 146 -14.34 8.83 3.80
C THR A 146 -14.02 9.63 2.55
N ALA A 147 -12.73 9.87 2.27
CA ALA A 147 -12.30 10.56 1.05
C ALA A 147 -12.71 9.79 -0.23
N LEU A 148 -12.71 8.45 -0.19
CA LEU A 148 -13.22 7.63 -1.30
C LEU A 148 -14.74 7.77 -1.46
N LEU A 149 -15.48 7.83 -0.36
CA LEU A 149 -16.94 7.99 -0.36
C LEU A 149 -17.34 9.32 -1.00
N GLU A 150 -16.78 10.43 -0.53
CA GLU A 150 -17.03 11.79 -1.05
C GLU A 150 -16.78 11.90 -2.57
N ARG A 151 -15.81 11.15 -3.09
CA ARG A 151 -15.45 11.15 -4.52
C ARG A 151 -16.29 10.21 -5.37
N THR A 152 -16.98 9.25 -4.76
CA THR A 152 -17.77 8.22 -5.46
C THR A 152 -19.27 8.50 -5.39
N GLU A 153 -19.75 9.18 -4.35
CA GLU A 153 -21.18 9.48 -4.17
C GLU A 153 -21.79 10.35 -5.27
N THR A 154 -20.96 11.19 -5.92
CA THR A 154 -21.38 12.07 -7.02
C THR A 154 -21.39 11.38 -8.39
N ARG A 155 -20.95 10.11 -8.47
CA ARG A 155 -20.80 9.38 -9.74
C ARG A 155 -21.98 8.44 -9.99
N SER A 156 -22.66 8.62 -11.12
CA SER A 156 -23.71 7.71 -11.57
C SER A 156 -23.17 6.27 -11.73
N GLY A 157 -23.91 5.28 -11.22
CA GLY A 157 -23.56 3.86 -11.30
C GLY A 157 -22.61 3.37 -10.20
N TYR A 158 -22.25 4.23 -9.23
CA TYR A 158 -21.41 3.88 -8.08
C TYR A 158 -22.19 3.56 -6.81
N GLU A 159 -23.53 3.51 -6.86
CA GLU A 159 -24.39 3.22 -5.71
C GLU A 159 -23.99 1.93 -4.95
N PRO A 160 -23.59 0.84 -5.62
CA PRO A 160 -23.08 -0.34 -4.92
C PRO A 160 -21.79 -0.08 -4.13
N VAL A 161 -20.86 0.71 -4.71
CA VAL A 161 -19.58 1.07 -4.07
C VAL A 161 -19.82 2.00 -2.89
N VAL A 162 -20.75 2.94 -3.02
CA VAL A 162 -21.16 3.85 -1.93
C VAL A 162 -21.69 3.05 -0.73
N ARG A 163 -22.60 2.10 -0.94
CA ARG A 163 -23.12 1.23 0.13
C ARG A 163 -22.02 0.41 0.79
N GLN A 164 -21.10 -0.11 -0.01
CA GLN A 164 -19.92 -0.82 0.50
C GLN A 164 -19.06 0.09 1.39
N LEU A 165 -18.70 1.28 0.92
CA LEU A 165 -17.85 2.22 1.66
C LEU A 165 -18.52 2.63 2.97
N GLN A 166 -19.82 2.90 2.98
CA GLN A 166 -20.56 3.21 4.20
C GLN A 166 -20.54 2.05 5.21
N SER A 167 -20.71 0.81 4.74
CA SER A 167 -20.60 -0.39 5.56
C SER A 167 -19.20 -0.54 6.16
N ASP A 168 -18.17 -0.33 5.36
CA ASP A 168 -16.78 -0.55 5.75
C ASP A 168 -16.25 0.59 6.65
N ILE A 169 -16.72 1.84 6.48
CA ILE A 169 -16.51 2.94 7.43
C ILE A 169 -17.13 2.60 8.79
N ARG A 170 -18.36 2.08 8.82
CA ARG A 170 -19.03 1.67 10.05
C ARG A 170 -18.26 0.54 10.74
N TYR A 171 -17.78 -0.44 9.97
CA TYR A 171 -16.94 -1.51 10.48
C TYR A 171 -15.68 -0.95 11.16
N VAL A 172 -14.89 -0.14 10.45
CA VAL A 172 -13.62 0.40 10.96
C VAL A 172 -13.82 1.25 12.22
N ARG A 173 -14.88 2.08 12.28
CA ARG A 173 -15.20 2.90 13.46
C ARG A 173 -15.50 2.06 14.70
N ASN A 174 -16.25 0.97 14.51
CA ASN A 174 -16.73 0.12 15.60
C ASN A 174 -15.77 -1.04 15.94
N ALA A 175 -14.74 -1.27 15.12
CA ALA A 175 -13.83 -2.38 15.31
C ALA A 175 -12.95 -2.19 16.57
N CYS A 176 -13.21 -2.98 17.61
CA CYS A 176 -12.34 -3.10 18.78
C CYS A 176 -11.17 -4.05 18.48
N ILE A 177 -10.22 -3.59 17.67
CA ILE A 177 -9.04 -4.37 17.28
C ILE A 177 -7.88 -3.99 18.19
N VAL A 178 -7.32 -4.96 18.90
CA VAL A 178 -6.08 -4.81 19.65
C VAL A 178 -4.91 -4.91 18.67
N PRO A 179 -4.11 -3.84 18.48
CA PRO A 179 -2.91 -3.92 17.66
C PRO A 179 -1.95 -4.99 18.17
N ASN A 180 -1.41 -5.79 17.25
CA ASN A 180 -0.27 -6.64 17.53
C ASN A 180 0.86 -6.25 16.57
N ALA A 181 2.02 -5.92 17.12
CA ALA A 181 3.20 -5.61 16.36
C ALA A 181 3.76 -6.89 15.72
N SER A 182 3.19 -7.33 14.62
CA SER A 182 3.90 -8.18 13.67
C SER A 182 4.80 -7.31 12.80
N ALA A 183 5.94 -7.85 12.37
CA ALA A 183 6.88 -7.09 11.57
C ALA A 183 6.23 -6.62 10.25
N PRO A 184 6.22 -5.30 9.98
CA PRO A 184 5.78 -4.72 8.71
C PRO A 184 6.76 -5.06 7.58
N MET A 185 6.60 -4.45 6.40
CA MET A 185 7.54 -4.62 5.28
C MET A 185 9.00 -4.55 5.75
N ARG A 186 9.79 -5.57 5.42
CA ARG A 186 11.24 -5.62 5.74
C ARG A 186 12.05 -5.57 4.46
N LEU A 187 13.16 -4.85 4.49
CA LEU A 187 14.13 -4.85 3.40
C LEU A 187 15.34 -5.68 3.80
N ILE A 188 15.74 -6.61 2.93
CA ILE A 188 16.90 -7.47 3.13
C ILE A 188 17.82 -7.42 1.91
N ARG A 189 19.14 -7.49 2.15
CA ARG A 189 20.10 -7.63 1.06
C ARG A 189 20.16 -9.07 0.57
N ARG A 190 20.13 -9.27 -0.74
CA ARG A 190 20.44 -10.57 -1.35
C ARG A 190 21.95 -10.75 -1.29
N TRP A 191 22.43 -11.75 -0.55
CA TRP A 191 23.81 -12.20 -0.72
C TRP A 191 23.90 -12.93 -2.06
N ARG A 192 24.78 -12.45 -2.94
CA ARG A 192 25.24 -13.24 -4.07
C ARG A 192 26.14 -14.32 -3.48
N THR A 193 25.66 -15.56 -3.44
CA THR A 193 26.53 -16.74 -3.48
C THR A 193 27.09 -16.88 -4.88
#